data_AF-A0A0U0FK48-F1
#
_entry.id   AF-A0A0U0FK48-F1
#
_cell.length_a   1.000
_cell.length_b   1.000
_cell.length_c   1.000
_cell.angle_alpha   90.00
_cell.angle_beta   90.00
_cell.angle_gamma   90.00
#
_symmetry.space_group_name_H-M   'P 1'
#
loop_
_entity.id
_entity.type
_entity.pdbx_description
1 polymer ?
#
loop_
_entity_poly.entity_id
_entity_poly.type
_entity_poly.pdbx_seq_one_letter_code
_entity_poly.pdbx_strand_id
1 'polypeptide(L)'
;MDLLEKECLKCDKNFQQGDIWNYYYLSDKVPAQGWKIHISSQIKDAVNIFKIVYKLSQLNNCSFKVVKNLEELKKINSPREMSPTANKFITLYPKSESEAKSMICNLTNRLSEFKAPKILSDYQCGMHSLVHYRYGAF
;
A
#
# COMPACT_ATOMS: atom_id res chain seq x y z
N MET A 1 -13.85 -1.77 16.23
CA MET A 1 -13.36 -1.02 15.07
C MET A 1 -12.15 -0.20 15.48
N ASP A 2 -10.98 -0.54 14.97
CA ASP A 2 -9.75 0.19 15.30
C ASP A 2 -9.59 1.47 14.47
N LEU A 3 -8.52 2.22 14.74
CA LEU A 3 -8.29 3.54 14.13
C LEU A 3 -8.15 3.48 12.60
N LEU A 4 -7.52 2.43 12.07
CA LEU A 4 -7.34 2.29 10.62
C LEU A 4 -8.67 1.96 9.95
N GLU A 5 -9.42 1.02 10.51
CA GLU A 5 -10.72 0.62 9.99
C GLU A 5 -11.71 1.81 9.96
N LYS A 6 -11.73 2.62 11.04
CA LYS A 6 -12.51 3.87 11.08
C LYS A 6 -12.09 4.85 10.00
N GLU A 7 -10.79 5.00 9.74
CA GLU A 7 -10.30 5.92 8.72
C GLU A 7 -10.63 5.43 7.31
N CYS A 8 -10.51 4.12 7.03
CA CYS A 8 -10.93 3.54 5.75
C CYS A 8 -12.39 3.87 5.44
N LEU A 9 -13.30 3.63 6.39
CA LEU A 9 -14.74 3.92 6.26
C LEU A 9 -15.06 5.42 6.17
N LYS A 10 -14.22 6.28 6.74
CA LYS A 10 -14.36 7.73 6.65
C LYS A 10 -13.94 8.24 5.27
N CYS A 11 -12.86 7.70 4.70
CA CYS A 11 -12.34 8.12 3.41
C CYS A 11 -13.24 7.72 2.25
N ASP A 12 -13.73 6.48 2.26
CA ASP A 12 -14.66 5.94 1.26
C ASP A 12 -15.29 4.66 1.78
N LYS A 13 -16.61 4.51 1.57
CA LYS A 13 -17.39 3.35 2.00
C LYS A 13 -17.54 2.29 0.90
N ASN A 14 -17.12 2.60 -0.33
CA ASN A 14 -17.32 1.75 -1.51
C ASN A 14 -16.12 0.83 -1.81
N PHE A 15 -15.33 0.47 -0.79
CA PHE A 15 -14.31 -0.57 -0.95
C PHE A 15 -14.92 -1.96 -0.82
N GLN A 16 -14.34 -2.93 -1.51
CA GLN A 16 -14.66 -4.34 -1.27
C GLN A 16 -13.82 -4.83 -0.09
N GLN A 17 -14.47 -5.36 0.94
CA GLN A 17 -13.78 -5.97 2.07
C GLN A 17 -13.49 -7.45 1.79
N GLY A 18 -12.24 -7.87 1.96
CA GLY A 18 -11.80 -9.25 1.95
C GLY A 18 -11.34 -9.71 3.34
N ASP A 19 -10.68 -10.86 3.39
CA ASP A 19 -10.25 -11.44 4.67
C ASP A 19 -9.15 -10.61 5.35
N ILE A 20 -8.08 -10.25 4.65
CA ILE A 20 -6.99 -9.42 5.21
C ILE A 20 -7.03 -7.98 4.69
N TRP A 21 -7.68 -7.75 3.54
CA TRP A 21 -7.51 -6.53 2.75
C TRP A 21 -8.84 -5.82 2.50
N ASN A 22 -8.78 -4.49 2.44
CA ASN A 22 -9.80 -3.65 1.79
C ASN A 22 -9.29 -3.28 0.38
N TYR A 23 -10.14 -3.43 -0.62
CA TYR A 23 -9.83 -3.20 -2.03
C TYR A 23 -10.55 -1.97 -2.56
N TYR A 24 -9.79 -1.02 -3.12
CA TYR A 24 -10.29 0.20 -3.73
C TYR A 24 -10.09 0.11 -5.24
N TYR A 25 -11.19 -0.04 -5.98
CA TYR A 25 -11.20 -0.10 -7.44
C TYR A 25 -11.49 1.31 -7.98
N LEU A 26 -10.44 2.03 -8.34
CA LEU A 26 -10.55 3.40 -8.87
C LEU A 26 -10.49 3.42 -10.41
N SER A 27 -9.79 2.46 -11.01
CA SER A 27 -9.69 2.30 -12.46
C SER A 27 -10.30 1.00 -12.93
N ASP A 28 -11.05 1.08 -14.03
CA ASP A 28 -11.58 -0.07 -14.77
C ASP A 28 -10.51 -0.77 -15.63
N LYS A 29 -9.32 -0.16 -15.75
CA LYS A 29 -8.23 -0.61 -16.65
C LYS A 29 -7.01 -1.07 -15.87
N VAL A 30 -7.21 -2.06 -15.00
CA VAL A 30 -6.12 -2.74 -14.27
C VAL A 30 -5.56 -3.83 -15.18
N PRO A 31 -4.29 -3.74 -15.64
CA PRO A 31 -3.70 -4.74 -16.53
C PRO A 31 -3.55 -6.10 -15.84
N ALA A 32 -3.43 -7.18 -16.61
CA ALA A 32 -3.21 -8.52 -16.05
C ALA A 32 -1.86 -8.67 -15.32
N GLN A 33 -0.87 -7.85 -15.70
CA GLN A 33 0.45 -7.79 -15.09
C GLN A 33 1.06 -6.40 -15.20
N GLY A 34 1.99 -6.07 -14.32
CA GLY A 34 2.70 -4.80 -14.35
C GLY A 34 3.57 -4.56 -13.13
N TRP A 35 4.01 -3.31 -12.98
CA TRP A 35 4.71 -2.84 -11.79
C TRP A 35 3.72 -2.65 -10.64
N LYS A 36 3.95 -3.35 -9.52
CA LYS A 36 3.24 -3.15 -8.26
C LYS A 36 4.09 -2.29 -7.34
N ILE A 37 3.44 -1.36 -6.64
CA ILE A 37 4.09 -0.56 -5.60
C ILE A 37 3.59 -1.08 -4.26
N HIS A 38 4.50 -1.42 -3.37
CA HIS A 38 4.19 -1.86 -2.02
C HIS A 38 4.69 -0.82 -1.01
N ILE A 39 3.84 -0.49 -0.05
CA ILE A 39 4.18 0.43 1.04
C ILE A 39 4.23 -0.39 2.33
N SER A 40 5.34 -0.29 3.07
CA SER A 40 5.42 -0.81 4.43
C SER A 40 5.05 0.24 5.47
N SER A 41 4.70 -0.19 6.68
CA SER A 41 4.28 0.74 7.73
C SER A 41 4.50 0.17 9.13
N GLN A 42 4.80 1.05 10.09
CA GLN A 42 4.64 0.77 11.52
C GLN A 42 3.20 1.05 11.95
N ILE A 43 2.70 0.32 12.95
CA ILE A 43 1.31 0.43 13.43
C ILE A 43 0.92 1.88 13.77
N LYS A 44 1.82 2.63 14.42
CA LYS A 44 1.57 4.02 14.84
C LYS A 44 1.40 5.00 13.67
N ASP A 45 1.98 4.70 12.51
CA ASP A 45 2.01 5.59 11.34
C ASP A 45 1.00 5.18 10.26
N ALA A 46 0.39 4.00 10.41
CA ALA A 46 -0.48 3.37 9.41
C ALA A 46 -1.62 4.28 8.94
N VAL A 47 -2.28 4.99 9.85
CA VAL A 47 -3.40 5.89 9.53
C VAL A 47 -2.93 7.10 8.69
N ASN A 48 -1.78 7.69 9.04
CA ASN A 48 -1.25 8.85 8.31
C ASN A 48 -0.75 8.44 6.92
N ILE A 49 -0.03 7.32 6.84
CA ILE A 49 0.42 6.75 5.57
C ILE A 49 -0.77 6.41 4.68
N PHE A 50 -1.82 5.78 5.22
CA PHE A 50 -3.04 5.47 4.48
C PHE A 50 -3.67 6.74 3.87
N LYS A 51 -3.82 7.83 4.65
CA LYS A 51 -4.38 9.10 4.13
C LYS A 51 -3.60 9.65 2.95
N ILE A 52 -2.27 9.64 3.05
CA ILE A 52 -1.37 10.15 2.00
C ILE A 52 -1.50 9.29 0.73
N VAL A 53 -1.45 7.97 0.90
CA VAL A 53 -1.53 7.02 -0.22
C VAL A 53 -2.92 7.07 -0.86
N TYR A 54 -3.99 7.07 -0.08
CA TYR A 54 -5.37 7.20 -0.55
C TYR A 54 -5.54 8.45 -1.42
N LYS A 55 -5.12 9.62 -0.92
CA LYS A 55 -5.21 10.88 -1.68
C LYS A 55 -4.43 10.82 -2.99
N LEU A 56 -3.23 10.24 -3.00
CA LEU A 56 -2.45 10.10 -4.23
C LEU A 56 -3.10 9.11 -5.21
N SER A 57 -3.62 7.99 -4.72
CA SER A 57 -4.33 6.99 -5.52
C SER A 57 -5.55 7.59 -6.21
N GLN A 58 -6.34 8.40 -5.50
CA GLN A 58 -7.48 9.13 -6.06
C GLN A 58 -7.05 10.08 -7.20
N LEU A 59 -6.01 10.88 -6.99
CA LEU A 59 -5.53 11.82 -8.00
C LEU A 59 -5.02 11.14 -9.29
N ASN A 60 -4.52 9.91 -9.19
CA ASN A 60 -3.98 9.16 -10.32
C ASN A 60 -4.95 8.12 -10.88
N ASN A 61 -6.15 7.99 -10.28
CA ASN A 61 -7.09 6.91 -10.57
C ASN A 61 -6.44 5.52 -10.46
N CYS A 62 -5.63 5.30 -9.42
CA CYS A 62 -4.84 4.08 -9.25
C CYS A 62 -5.49 3.16 -8.21
N SER A 63 -5.98 2.00 -8.66
CA SER A 63 -6.56 0.98 -7.78
C SER A 63 -5.51 0.45 -6.80
N PHE A 64 -5.91 0.15 -5.58
CA PHE A 64 -5.01 -0.34 -4.55
C PHE A 64 -5.74 -1.20 -3.52
N LYS A 65 -4.97 -1.95 -2.73
CA LYS A 65 -5.47 -2.62 -1.53
C LYS A 65 -4.67 -2.23 -0.30
N VAL A 66 -5.32 -2.20 0.85
CA VAL A 66 -4.72 -1.89 2.16
C VAL A 66 -5.13 -2.95 3.17
N VAL A 67 -4.27 -3.25 4.14
CA VAL A 67 -4.64 -4.12 5.26
C VAL A 67 -5.88 -3.56 5.97
N LYS A 68 -6.87 -4.41 6.29
CA LYS A 68 -8.19 -3.96 6.72
C LYS A 68 -8.21 -3.23 8.08
N ASN A 69 -7.26 -3.55 8.96
CA ASN A 69 -7.21 -3.05 10.33
C ASN A 69 -5.80 -3.22 10.94
N LEU A 70 -5.55 -2.60 12.11
CA LEU A 70 -4.26 -2.60 12.80
C LEU A 70 -3.86 -3.98 13.36
N GLU A 71 -4.82 -4.83 13.73
CA GLU A 71 -4.54 -6.19 14.20
C GLU A 71 -3.97 -7.06 13.07
N GLU A 72 -4.53 -7.00 11.86
CA GLU A 72 -3.95 -7.66 10.69
C GLU A 72 -2.60 -7.05 10.30
N LEU A 73 -2.43 -5.73 10.44
CA LEU A 73 -1.13 -5.09 10.18
C LEU A 73 -0.07 -5.62 11.14
N LYS A 74 -0.42 -5.81 12.41
CA LYS A 74 0.46 -6.39 13.42
C LYS A 74 0.86 -7.83 13.07
N LYS A 75 -0.06 -8.63 12.51
CA LYS A 75 0.25 -9.99 12.05
C LYS A 75 1.23 -9.97 10.88
N ILE A 76 0.98 -9.20 9.83
CA ILE A 76 1.86 -9.17 8.66
C ILE A 76 3.24 -8.53 8.94
N ASN A 77 3.34 -7.71 9.98
CA ASN A 77 4.60 -7.14 10.47
C ASN A 77 5.35 -8.06 11.43
N SER A 78 4.79 -9.22 11.77
CA SER A 78 5.44 -10.16 12.68
C SER A 78 6.73 -10.69 12.06
N PRO A 79 7.83 -10.81 12.82
CA PRO A 79 9.02 -11.54 12.36
C PRO A 79 8.75 -13.02 12.05
N ARG A 80 7.61 -13.56 12.50
CA ARG A 80 7.14 -14.92 12.20
C ARG A 80 6.35 -15.01 10.90
N GLU A 81 5.97 -13.88 10.30
CA GLU A 81 5.31 -13.87 9.00
C GLU A 81 6.34 -14.10 7.90
N MET A 82 6.30 -15.29 7.31
CA MET A 82 7.24 -15.72 6.27
C MET A 82 6.61 -15.71 4.87
N SER A 83 5.31 -15.41 4.76
CA SER A 83 4.63 -15.41 3.46
C SER A 83 5.03 -14.19 2.62
N PRO A 84 4.70 -14.20 1.31
CA PRO A 84 4.92 -13.06 0.44
C PRO A 84 4.17 -11.78 0.83
N THR A 85 3.30 -11.77 1.85
CA THR A 85 2.59 -10.56 2.32
C THR A 85 3.31 -9.83 3.44
N ALA A 86 4.40 -10.39 3.98
CA ALA A 86 5.16 -9.80 5.08
C ALA A 86 5.49 -8.32 4.82
N ASN A 87 5.18 -7.47 5.80
CA ASN A 87 5.36 -6.01 5.80
C ASN A 87 4.65 -5.23 4.68
N LYS A 88 3.80 -5.85 3.84
CA LYS A 88 3.09 -5.18 2.73
C LYS A 88 1.80 -4.53 3.21
N PHE A 89 1.90 -3.35 3.82
CA PHE A 89 0.72 -2.63 4.32
C PHE A 89 -0.25 -2.19 3.20
N ILE A 90 0.27 -1.57 2.14
CA ILE A 90 -0.53 -1.14 0.97
C ILE A 90 0.10 -1.71 -0.30
N THR A 91 -0.72 -2.12 -1.27
CA THR A 91 -0.30 -2.48 -2.63
C THR A 91 -1.06 -1.65 -3.65
N LEU A 92 -0.37 -0.88 -4.48
CA LEU A 92 -0.94 -0.11 -5.59
C LEU A 92 -0.73 -0.81 -6.93
N TYR A 93 -1.67 -0.62 -7.84
CA TYR A 93 -1.71 -1.24 -9.17
C TYR A 93 -1.76 -0.19 -10.31
N PRO A 94 -0.64 0.51 -10.58
CA PRO A 94 -0.53 1.41 -11.73
C PRO A 94 -0.83 0.69 -13.05
N LYS A 95 -1.49 1.38 -13.98
CA LYS A 95 -1.85 0.87 -15.31
C LYS A 95 -0.71 0.87 -16.32
N SER A 96 0.41 1.55 -16.01
CA SER A 96 1.56 1.68 -16.91
C SER A 96 2.86 1.88 -16.14
N GLU A 97 4.00 1.62 -16.80
CA GLU A 97 5.32 1.89 -16.25
C GLU A 97 5.53 3.39 -15.94
N SER A 98 5.05 4.28 -16.80
CA SER A 98 5.17 5.72 -16.59
C SER A 98 4.41 6.18 -15.34
N GLU A 99 3.20 5.65 -15.13
CA GLU A 99 2.41 5.92 -13.92
C GLU A 99 3.11 5.33 -12.68
N ALA A 100 3.63 4.11 -12.76
CA ALA A 100 4.37 3.49 -11.66
C ALA A 100 5.59 4.33 -11.25
N LYS A 101 6.42 4.77 -12.20
CA LYS A 101 7.58 5.63 -11.93
C LYS A 101 7.17 6.95 -11.27
N SER A 102 6.16 7.63 -11.82
CA SER A 102 5.65 8.89 -11.26
C SER A 102 5.15 8.71 -9.82
N MET A 103 4.37 7.66 -9.57
CA MET A 103 3.84 7.37 -8.24
C MET A 103 4.95 7.01 -7.25
N ILE A 104 5.93 6.20 -7.63
CA ILE A 104 7.08 5.85 -6.78
C ILE A 104 7.82 7.12 -6.32
N CYS A 105 8.14 8.04 -7.25
CA CYS A 105 8.79 9.30 -6.90
C CYS A 105 7.95 10.15 -5.94
N ASN A 106 6.65 10.30 -6.24
CA ASN A 106 5.74 11.08 -5.39
C ASN A 106 5.59 10.49 -3.99
N LEU A 107 5.42 9.17 -3.88
CA LEU A 107 5.27 8.46 -2.62
C LEU A 107 6.56 8.54 -1.80
N THR A 108 7.72 8.38 -2.44
CA THR A 108 9.02 8.42 -1.75
C THR A 108 9.24 9.79 -1.10
N ASN A 109 8.92 10.88 -1.80
CA ASN A 109 9.01 12.23 -1.26
C ASN A 109 8.01 12.46 -0.11
N ARG A 110 6.73 12.09 -0.31
CA ARG A 110 5.65 12.32 0.66
C ARG A 110 5.74 11.46 1.91
N LEU A 111 6.43 10.32 1.84
CA LEU A 111 6.55 9.38 2.95
C LEU A 111 7.94 9.41 3.62
N SER A 112 8.79 10.37 3.25
CA SER A 112 10.20 10.46 3.67
C SER A 112 10.39 10.66 5.19
N GLU A 113 9.39 11.20 5.89
CA GLU A 113 9.44 11.42 7.34
C GLU A 113 9.14 10.15 8.16
N PHE A 114 8.55 9.12 7.55
CA PHE A 114 8.15 7.90 8.25
C PHE A 114 9.26 6.85 8.25
N LYS A 115 9.12 5.85 9.12
CA LYS A 115 10.00 4.67 9.17
C LYS A 115 9.16 3.40 9.17
N ALA A 116 9.65 2.35 8.53
CA ALA A 116 8.95 1.07 8.46
C ALA A 116 9.91 -0.10 8.30
N PRO A 117 9.46 -1.34 8.61
CA PRO A 117 10.20 -2.53 8.27
C PRO A 117 10.38 -2.66 6.74
N LYS A 118 11.47 -3.31 6.34
CA LYS A 118 11.77 -3.57 4.93
C LYS A 118 10.89 -4.72 4.41
N ILE A 119 10.38 -4.58 3.19
CA ILE A 119 9.84 -5.72 2.44
C ILE A 119 11.01 -6.45 1.78
N LEU A 120 11.29 -7.69 2.21
CA LEU A 120 12.48 -8.42 1.78
C LEU A 120 12.39 -8.95 0.34
N SER A 121 11.18 -9.21 -0.16
CA SER A 121 10.95 -9.76 -1.50
C SER A 121 11.00 -8.74 -2.63
N ASP A 122 11.15 -7.45 -2.33
CA ASP A 122 10.90 -6.35 -3.27
C ASP A 122 12.10 -5.40 -3.35
N TYR A 123 12.21 -4.68 -4.47
CA TYR A 123 13.19 -3.60 -4.60
C TYR A 123 12.76 -2.41 -3.73
N GLN A 124 13.70 -1.81 -2.99
CA GLN A 124 13.45 -0.64 -2.14
C GLN A 124 13.87 0.64 -2.86
N CYS A 125 13.01 1.66 -2.83
CA CYS A 125 13.27 2.95 -3.46
C CYS A 125 14.15 3.85 -2.58
N GLY A 126 15.47 3.62 -2.59
CA GLY A 126 16.42 4.33 -1.75
C GLY A 126 16.49 3.76 -0.32
N MET A 127 17.51 4.18 0.42
CA MET A 127 17.77 3.62 1.76
C MET A 127 16.67 4.04 2.74
N HIS A 128 16.16 3.09 3.52
CA HIS A 128 15.08 3.28 4.53
C HIS A 128 13.72 3.74 4.02
N SER A 129 13.51 3.82 2.70
CA SER A 129 12.21 4.18 2.13
C SER A 129 11.13 3.15 2.45
N LEU A 130 9.92 3.65 2.69
CA LEU A 130 8.70 2.84 2.84
C LEU A 130 8.22 2.28 1.51
N VAL A 131 8.71 2.85 0.40
CA VAL A 131 8.27 2.53 -0.96
C VAL A 131 9.11 1.42 -1.53
N HIS A 132 8.44 0.32 -1.86
CA HIS A 132 8.98 -0.85 -2.50
C HIS A 132 8.25 -1.10 -3.83
N TYR A 133 8.89 -1.82 -4.75
CA TYR A 133 8.26 -2.19 -6.01
C TYR A 133 8.78 -3.51 -6.56
N ARG A 134 7.94 -4.17 -7.36
CA ARG A 134 8.28 -5.37 -8.14
C ARG A 134 7.36 -5.51 -9.36
N TYR A 135 7.81 -6.24 -10.36
CA TYR A 135 6.99 -6.61 -11.51
C TYR A 135 6.26 -7.93 -11.25
N GLY A 136 5.00 -8.07 -11.65
CA GLY A 136 4.27 -9.34 -11.58
C GLY A 136 2.80 -9.25 -11.98
N ALA A 137 2.14 -10.41 -12.00
CA ALA A 137 0.70 -10.53 -12.24
C ALA A 137 -0.10 -9.77 -11.17
N PHE A 138 -1.17 -9.08 -11.58
CA PHE A 138 -1.99 -8.21 -10.73
C PHE A 138 -2.93 -8.98 -9.80
#